data_AF-A0A379FKK4-F1
#
_entry.id   AF-A0A379FKK4-F1
#
_cell.length_a   1.000
_cell.length_b   1.000
_cell.length_c   1.000
_cell.angle_alpha   90.00
_cell.angle_beta   90.00
_cell.angle_gamma   90.00
#
_symmetry.space_group_name_H-M   'P 1'
#
loop_
_entity.id
_entity.type
_entity.pdbx_description
1 polymer ?
#
loop_
_entity_poly.entity_id
_entity_poly.type
_entity_poly.pdbx_seq_one_letter_code
_entity_poly.pdbx_strand_id
1 'polypeptide(L)'
;MPDFSEKGWLADIALRYELKRGKTCLTEKRHLGPLMVQRPFYPEQGVAHTYLLHPPGGVVGGDTLSININVQPYAHALLTTPGATKFYRSAGGTASQTQTLTVAQEGFLEWLPKRISFFLMLKCV
;
A
#
# COMPACT_ATOMS: atom_id res chain seq x y z
N MET A 1 18.40 25.94 18.62
CA MET A 1 17.12 25.92 17.86
C MET A 1 16.61 24.49 17.87
N PRO A 2 15.32 24.21 18.11
CA PRO A 2 14.83 22.84 18.02
C PRO A 2 14.83 22.42 16.55
N ASP A 3 15.39 21.24 16.29
CA ASP A 3 15.42 20.59 14.99
C ASP A 3 14.00 20.11 14.63
N PHE A 4 13.40 20.67 13.58
CA PHE A 4 12.08 20.29 13.10
C PHE A 4 12.12 19.02 12.21
N SER A 5 13.26 18.32 12.12
CA SER A 5 13.48 17.19 11.19
C SER A 5 13.16 15.78 11.73
N GLU A 6 12.57 15.61 12.92
CA GLU A 6 12.48 14.28 13.55
C GLU A 6 11.20 13.46 13.26
N LYS A 7 10.18 13.98 12.58
CA LYS A 7 8.94 13.22 12.33
C LYS A 7 8.71 12.95 10.85
N GLY A 8 9.06 11.74 10.40
CA GLY A 8 8.64 11.27 9.08
C GLY A 8 7.13 11.04 9.01
N TRP A 9 6.63 10.75 7.81
CA TRP A 9 5.23 10.56 7.53
C TRP A 9 4.69 9.29 8.19
N LEU A 10 3.59 9.42 8.93
CA LEU A 10 2.75 8.29 9.27
C LEU A 10 1.71 8.09 8.16
N ALA A 11 1.79 6.98 7.46
CA ALA A 11 0.81 6.59 6.45
C ALA A 11 0.18 5.26 6.85
N ASP A 12 -1.15 5.21 6.88
CA ASP A 12 -1.90 3.97 7.08
C ASP A 12 -2.96 3.85 6.00
N ILE A 13 -3.19 2.64 5.49
CA ILE A 13 -4.31 2.36 4.62
C ILE A 13 -4.89 0.99 4.94
N ALA A 14 -6.21 0.93 5.08
CA ALA A 14 -6.97 -0.30 5.25
C ALA A 14 -8.02 -0.42 4.14
N LEU A 15 -7.96 -1.53 3.42
CA LEU A 15 -8.79 -1.84 2.25
C LEU A 15 -9.54 -3.14 2.49
N ARG A 16 -10.85 -3.14 2.21
CA ARG A 16 -11.70 -4.33 2.28
C ARG A 16 -12.37 -4.59 0.95
N TYR A 17 -12.18 -5.80 0.42
CA TYR A 17 -12.75 -6.25 -0.83
C TYR A 17 -13.79 -7.33 -0.59
N GLU A 18 -14.99 -7.15 -1.13
CA GLU A 18 -16.10 -8.10 -1.00
C GLU A 18 -16.73 -8.42 -2.36
N LEU A 19 -17.16 -9.67 -2.54
CA LEU A 19 -18.00 -10.05 -3.66
C LEU A 19 -19.39 -9.43 -3.49
N LYS A 20 -19.80 -8.59 -4.44
CA LYS A 20 -21.13 -7.98 -4.52
C LYS A 20 -21.68 -8.14 -5.92
N ARG A 21 -22.85 -8.78 -6.05
CA ARG A 21 -23.58 -8.91 -7.34
C ARG A 21 -22.68 -9.45 -8.47
N GLY A 22 -21.91 -10.50 -8.18
CA GLY A 22 -21.05 -11.17 -9.17
C GLY A 22 -19.74 -10.46 -9.50
N LYS A 23 -19.35 -9.39 -8.78
CA LYS A 23 -18.03 -8.77 -8.91
C LYS A 23 -17.45 -8.35 -7.57
N THR A 24 -16.14 -8.35 -7.47
CA THR A 24 -15.44 -7.85 -6.30
C THR A 24 -15.51 -6.33 -6.23
N CYS A 25 -15.83 -5.77 -5.08
CA CYS A 25 -15.92 -4.33 -4.85
C CYS A 25 -15.04 -3.93 -3.66
N LEU A 26 -14.35 -2.79 -3.75
CA LEU A 26 -13.75 -2.14 -2.58
C LEU A 26 -14.87 -1.54 -1.73
N THR A 27 -15.25 -2.22 -0.64
CA THR A 27 -16.36 -1.85 0.23
C THR A 27 -15.95 -0.96 1.38
N GLU A 28 -14.70 -1.06 1.83
CA GLU A 28 -14.13 -0.15 2.82
C GLU A 28 -12.76 0.37 2.38
N LYS A 29 -12.56 1.67 2.58
CA LYS A 29 -11.28 2.35 2.41
C LYS A 29 -11.09 3.33 3.56
N ARG A 30 -10.17 3.05 4.46
CA ARG A 30 -9.67 3.99 5.47
C ARG A 30 -8.22 4.31 5.17
N HIS A 31 -7.83 5.57 5.28
CA HIS A 31 -6.44 5.95 5.12
C HIS A 31 -6.10 7.13 6.03
N LEU A 32 -4.84 7.19 6.42
CA LEU A 32 -4.20 8.30 7.09
C LEU A 32 -2.93 8.66 6.31
N GLY A 33 -2.67 9.95 6.19
CA GLY A 33 -1.47 10.43 5.50
C GLY A 33 -1.52 10.18 3.98
N PRO A 34 -0.36 10.04 3.33
CA PRO A 34 -0.28 10.13 1.88
C PRO A 34 -0.74 8.88 1.11
N LEU A 35 -0.94 7.73 1.76
CA LEU A 35 -1.34 6.51 1.03
C LEU A 35 -2.76 6.64 0.49
N MET A 36 -2.91 6.41 -0.81
CA MET A 36 -4.20 6.46 -1.50
C MET A 36 -4.38 5.29 -2.45
N VAL A 37 -5.62 5.00 -2.83
CA VAL A 37 -5.92 4.09 -3.95
C VAL A 37 -6.73 4.79 -5.02
N GLN A 38 -6.48 4.43 -6.28
CA GLN A 38 -7.40 4.73 -7.36
C GLN A 38 -8.72 3.96 -7.16
N ARG A 39 -9.82 4.50 -7.70
CA ARG A 39 -11.07 3.75 -7.81
C ARG A 39 -10.82 2.41 -8.53
N PRO A 40 -11.30 1.26 -8.00
CA PRO A 40 -11.11 -0.01 -8.67
C PRO A 40 -11.66 -0.01 -10.10
N PHE A 41 -10.95 -0.68 -10.99
CA PHE A 41 -11.33 -0.93 -12.37
C PHE A 41 -11.31 -2.44 -12.66
N TYR A 42 -11.85 -2.86 -13.82
CA TYR A 42 -12.21 -4.26 -14.09
C TYR A 42 -11.84 -4.66 -15.52
N PRO A 43 -10.55 -4.91 -15.83
CA PRO A 43 -10.15 -5.42 -17.13
C PRO A 43 -10.62 -6.87 -17.30
N GLU A 44 -10.48 -7.68 -16.25
CA GLU A 44 -10.99 -9.03 -16.11
C GLU A 44 -12.36 -9.00 -15.43
N GLN A 45 -13.27 -9.86 -15.88
CA GLN A 45 -14.64 -9.86 -15.38
C GLN A 45 -14.68 -10.26 -13.90
N GLY A 46 -15.23 -9.37 -13.06
CA GLY A 46 -15.46 -9.65 -11.65
C GLY A 46 -14.25 -9.43 -10.73
N VAL A 47 -13.05 -9.19 -11.27
CA VAL A 47 -11.82 -8.97 -10.52
C VAL A 47 -11.58 -7.48 -10.29
N ALA A 48 -11.38 -7.07 -9.04
CA ALA A 48 -11.13 -5.67 -8.71
C ALA A 48 -9.64 -5.33 -8.85
N HIS A 49 -9.28 -4.56 -9.87
CA HIS A 49 -7.92 -4.06 -10.06
C HIS A 49 -7.78 -2.70 -9.39
N THR A 50 -6.82 -2.57 -8.48
CA THR A 50 -6.63 -1.35 -7.69
C THR A 50 -5.16 -0.95 -7.71
N TYR A 51 -4.92 0.33 -7.98
CA TYR A 51 -3.61 0.95 -7.85
C TYR A 51 -3.47 1.59 -6.47
N LEU A 52 -2.51 1.10 -5.69
CA LEU A 52 -2.01 1.75 -4.49
C LEU A 52 -1.00 2.83 -4.89
N LEU A 53 -1.19 4.03 -4.35
CA LEU A 53 -0.44 5.23 -4.66
C LEU A 53 0.24 5.74 -3.40
N HIS A 54 1.50 6.11 -3.54
CA HIS A 54 2.24 6.89 -2.56
C HIS A 54 2.70 8.18 -3.27
N PRO A 55 1.89 9.24 -3.24
CA PRO A 55 2.16 10.52 -3.91
C PRO A 55 3.50 11.18 -3.53
N PRO A 56 4.03 11.06 -2.29
CA PRO A 56 5.37 11.56 -2.00
C PRO A 56 6.39 10.89 -2.91
N GLY A 57 7.28 11.70 -3.49
CA GLY A 57 8.28 11.27 -4.48
C GLY A 57 9.28 10.22 -3.99
N GLY A 58 9.12 9.74 -2.76
CA GLY A 58 9.78 8.60 -2.16
C GLY A 58 9.51 8.53 -0.66
N VAL A 59 10.01 7.47 -0.04
CA VAL A 59 9.99 7.25 1.41
C VAL A 59 11.32 7.77 1.98
N VAL A 60 11.26 8.61 3.00
CA VAL A 60 12.43 9.21 3.66
C VAL A 60 12.59 8.67 5.09
N GLY A 61 13.76 8.87 5.68
CA GLY A 61 14.03 8.42 7.05
C GLY A 61 13.02 8.95 8.06
N GLY A 62 12.45 8.06 8.88
CA GLY A 62 11.40 8.37 9.85
C GLY A 62 9.98 8.06 9.37
N ASP A 63 9.77 7.78 8.08
CA ASP A 63 8.45 7.42 7.56
C ASP A 63 8.01 6.03 8.07
N THR A 64 6.73 5.90 8.42
CA THR A 64 6.11 4.63 8.82
C THR A 64 4.87 4.41 7.98
N LEU A 65 4.88 3.32 7.20
CA LEU A 65 3.80 2.96 6.28
C LEU A 65 3.14 1.67 6.75
N SER A 66 1.82 1.67 6.88
CA SER A 66 1.00 0.50 7.23
C SER A 66 -0.01 0.25 6.12
N ILE A 67 0.03 -0.94 5.53
CA ILE A 67 -0.87 -1.34 4.44
C ILE A 67 -1.61 -2.60 4.89
N ASN A 68 -2.92 -2.48 5.06
CA ASN A 68 -3.80 -3.55 5.51
C ASN A 68 -4.79 -3.87 4.39
N ILE A 69 -4.70 -5.08 3.84
CA ILE A 69 -5.55 -5.55 2.75
C ILE A 69 -6.33 -6.75 3.24
N ASN A 70 -7.65 -6.67 3.12
CA ASN A 70 -8.56 -7.72 3.54
C ASN A 70 -9.46 -8.13 2.37
N VAL A 71 -9.30 -9.37 1.92
CA VAL A 71 -10.09 -9.99 0.85
C VAL A 71 -11.06 -10.98 1.50
N GLN A 72 -12.35 -10.69 1.35
CA GLN A 72 -13.43 -11.49 1.92
C GLN A 72 -13.74 -12.73 1.07
N PRO A 73 -14.58 -13.66 1.57
CA PRO A 73 -14.82 -14.92 0.87
C PRO A 73 -15.25 -14.71 -0.58
N TYR A 74 -14.72 -15.53 -1.49
CA TYR A 74 -15.01 -15.51 -2.93
C TYR A 74 -14.65 -14.21 -3.67
N ALA A 75 -14.01 -13.24 -3.00
CA ALA A 75 -13.57 -12.01 -3.63
C ALA A 75 -12.21 -12.21 -4.30
N HIS A 76 -12.04 -11.60 -5.47
CA HIS A 76 -10.79 -11.60 -6.24
C HIS A 76 -10.34 -10.16 -6.46
N ALA A 77 -9.20 -9.81 -5.87
CA ALA A 77 -8.60 -8.49 -6.00
C ALA A 77 -7.17 -8.59 -6.53
N LEU A 78 -6.83 -7.70 -7.46
CA LEU A 78 -5.46 -7.45 -7.88
C LEU A 78 -5.06 -6.06 -7.40
N LEU A 79 -3.98 -6.00 -6.64
CA LEU A 79 -3.43 -4.76 -6.12
C LEU A 79 -1.99 -4.60 -6.59
N THR A 80 -1.72 -3.47 -7.23
CA THR A 80 -0.37 -3.09 -7.67
C THR A 80 -0.13 -1.60 -7.45
N THR A 81 1.06 -1.12 -7.75
CA THR A 81 1.47 0.28 -7.57
C THR A 81 2.07 0.78 -8.89
N PRO A 82 1.60 1.90 -9.47
CA PRO A 82 2.20 2.45 -10.67
C PRO A 82 3.59 3.06 -10.35
N GLY A 83 4.53 2.91 -11.29
CA GLY A 83 5.88 3.51 -11.21
C GLY A 83 6.84 2.84 -10.23
N ALA A 84 7.95 3.50 -9.86
CA ALA A 84 8.95 3.05 -8.87
C ALA A 84 8.86 3.92 -7.58
N THR A 85 9.02 3.34 -6.37
CA THR A 85 9.00 4.08 -5.10
C THR A 85 10.45 4.22 -4.72
N LYS A 86 10.90 5.46 -4.59
CA LYS A 86 12.28 5.77 -4.25
C LYS A 86 12.40 5.74 -2.74
N PHE A 87 13.34 4.98 -2.19
CA PHE A 87 13.74 5.15 -0.79
C PHE A 87 14.96 6.08 -0.79
N TYR A 88 14.85 7.21 -0.10
CA TYR A 88 15.94 8.19 -0.01
C TYR A 88 16.85 7.88 1.18
N ARG A 89 18.12 8.27 1.06
CA ARG A 89 19.10 8.18 2.15
C ARG A 89 18.55 8.88 3.39
N SER A 90 18.47 8.18 4.51
CA SER A 90 18.18 8.80 5.79
C SER A 90 19.44 9.49 6.35
N ALA A 91 19.28 10.70 6.89
CA ALA A 91 20.33 11.35 7.69
C ALA A 91 20.35 10.84 9.15
N GLY A 92 19.42 9.95 9.52
CA GLY A 92 19.31 9.36 10.85
C GLY A 92 18.13 8.39 10.98
N GLY A 93 16.90 8.86 10.76
CA GLY A 93 15.68 8.06 11.01
C GLY A 93 15.53 6.83 10.11
N THR A 94 15.04 5.71 10.67
CA THR A 94 14.69 4.51 9.90
C THR A 94 13.31 4.67 9.27
N ALA A 95 13.16 4.30 8.01
CA ALA A 95 11.84 4.16 7.39
C ALA A 95 11.33 2.72 7.56
N SER A 96 10.05 2.55 7.85
CA SER A 96 9.42 1.23 8.00
C SER A 96 8.16 1.10 7.14
N GLN A 97 7.91 -0.11 6.63
CA GLN A 97 6.69 -0.43 5.92
C GLN A 97 6.19 -1.82 6.33
N THR A 98 5.00 -1.86 6.92
CA THR A 98 4.31 -3.10 7.31
C THR A 98 3.17 -3.39 6.35
N GLN A 99 3.07 -4.63 5.89
CA GLN A 99 2.01 -5.10 5.00
C GLN A 99 1.29 -6.29 5.63
N THR A 100 0.01 -6.12 5.93
CA THR A 100 -0.85 -7.18 6.47
C THR A 100 -1.86 -7.57 5.40
N LEU A 101 -1.75 -8.80 4.91
CA LEU A 101 -2.62 -9.34 3.87
C LEU A 101 -3.45 -10.47 4.46
N THR A 102 -4.77 -10.30 4.48
CA THR A 102 -5.71 -11.32 4.96
C THR A 102 -6.62 -11.73 3.81
N VAL A 103 -6.64 -13.04 3.52
CA VAL A 103 -7.49 -13.63 2.48
C VAL A 103 -8.37 -14.68 3.14
N ALA A 104 -9.68 -14.49 3.02
CA ALA A 104 -10.66 -15.43 3.54
C ALA A 104 -10.85 -16.64 2.62
N GLN A 105 -11.66 -17.61 3.04
CA GLN A 105 -11.93 -18.84 2.31
C GLN A 105 -12.38 -18.58 0.85
N GLU A 106 -11.76 -19.28 -0.11
CA GLU A 106 -11.99 -19.09 -1.57
C GLU A 106 -11.75 -17.65 -2.06
N GLY A 107 -11.13 -16.78 -1.26
CA GLY A 107 -10.68 -15.47 -1.69
C GLY A 107 -9.36 -15.56 -2.47
N PHE A 108 -9.13 -14.60 -3.36
CA PHE A 108 -7.92 -14.52 -4.16
C PHE A 108 -7.34 -13.11 -4.14
N LEU A 109 -6.05 -13.00 -3.79
CA LEU A 109 -5.32 -11.74 -3.76
C LEU A 109 -4.07 -11.85 -4.63
N GLU A 110 -4.03 -11.06 -5.71
CA GLU A 110 -2.82 -10.82 -6.47
C GLU A 110 -2.17 -9.56 -5.94
N TRP A 111 -1.22 -9.75 -5.04
CA TRP A 111 -0.42 -8.66 -4.50
C TRP A 111 0.88 -8.56 -5.28
N LEU A 112 1.02 -7.47 -6.05
CA LEU A 112 2.23 -7.15 -6.80
C LEU A 112 2.91 -5.94 -6.17
N PRO A 113 3.56 -6.12 -5.01
CA PRO A 113 4.27 -5.04 -4.33
C PRO A 113 5.40 -4.54 -5.20
N LYS A 114 5.71 -3.25 -5.04
CA LYS A 114 6.82 -2.56 -5.69
C LYS A 114 8.09 -3.41 -5.81
N ARG A 115 8.82 -3.28 -6.92
CA ARG A 115 10.27 -3.48 -6.91
C ARG A 115 10.89 -2.37 -6.06
N ILE A 116 11.48 -2.72 -4.92
CA ILE A 116 12.23 -1.76 -4.09
C ILE A 116 13.52 -1.42 -4.85
N SER A 117 13.70 -0.13 -5.17
CA SER A 117 14.96 0.38 -5.74
C SER A 117 15.69 1.13 -4.64
N PHE A 118 16.76 0.52 -4.12
CA PHE A 118 17.65 1.15 -3.15
C PHE A 118 18.64 2.05 -3.89
N PHE A 119 18.65 3.36 -3.56
CA PHE A 119 19.72 4.24 -4.00
C PHE A 119 20.87 4.18 -2.98
N LEU A 120 21.92 3.44 -3.34
CA LEU A 120 23.18 3.12 -2.64
C LEU A 120 23.30 3.44 -1.13
N MET A 121 23.41 2.35 -0.35
CA MET A 121 23.68 2.26 1.10
C MET A 121 22.55 2.72 2.04
N LEU A 122 21.57 1.85 2.28
CA LEU A 122 20.57 1.98 3.33
C LEU A 122 20.49 0.68 4.14
N LYS A 123 20.50 0.78 5.47
CA LYS A 123 20.06 -0.31 6.35
C LYS A 123 18.53 -0.18 6.49
N CYS A 124 17.77 -1.04 5.82
CA CYS A 124 16.39 -1.36 6.18
C CYS A 124 16.42 -2.65 7.01
N VAL A 125 15.77 -2.65 8.16
CA VAL A 125 15.47 -3.86 8.94
C VAL A 125 14.01 -4.18 8.75
#